data_AF-A0A7H0K084-F1
#
_entry.id   AF-A0A7H0K084-F1
#
_cell.length_a   1.000
_cell.length_b   1.000
_cell.length_c   1.000
_cell.angle_alpha   90.00
_cell.angle_beta   90.00
_cell.angle_gamma   90.00
#
_symmetry.space_group_name_H-M   'P 1'
#
loop_
_entity.id
_entity.type
_entity.pdbx_description
1 polymer ?
#
loop_
_entity_poly.entity_id
_entity_poly.type
_entity_poly.pdbx_seq_one_letter_code
_entity_poly.pdbx_strand_id
1 'polypeptide(L)'
;MADSIKDPELYEALLDDGASKSKAAAIANAAARDGRSTVGKRGGKSDAYEDWTKEELYERAQELEIEGRSAMSKGELIEALRD
;
A
#
# COMPACT_ATOMS: atom_id res chain seq x y z
N MET A 1 -1.36 -21.15 19.43
CA MET A 1 0.12 -21.16 19.36
C MET A 1 0.55 -19.73 19.13
N ALA A 2 1.45 -19.18 19.93
CA ALA A 2 2.02 -17.87 19.65
C ALA A 2 2.83 -18.02 18.36
N ASP A 3 2.32 -17.51 17.24
CA ASP A 3 3.09 -17.45 16.01
C ASP A 3 4.26 -16.50 16.26
N SER A 4 5.41 -17.10 16.61
CA SER A 4 6.68 -16.42 16.70
C SER A 4 6.88 -15.65 15.40
N ILE A 5 7.13 -14.36 15.51
CA ILE A 5 7.55 -13.55 14.38
C ILE A 5 8.79 -14.20 13.78
N LYS A 6 8.70 -14.59 12.51
CA LYS A 6 9.73 -15.41 11.85
C LYS A 6 10.94 -14.60 11.38
N ASP A 7 10.78 -13.29 11.23
CA ASP A 7 11.84 -12.34 10.92
C ASP A 7 11.79 -11.17 11.92
N PRO A 8 12.36 -11.34 13.13
CA PRO A 8 12.28 -10.33 14.19
C PRO A 8 13.03 -9.04 13.82
N GLU A 9 14.14 -9.12 13.08
CA GLU A 9 14.89 -7.95 12.62
C GLU A 9 14.04 -7.07 11.69
N LEU A 10 13.36 -7.68 10.71
CA LEU A 10 12.47 -6.95 9.81
C LEU A 10 11.25 -6.40 10.55
N TYR A 11 10.73 -7.13 11.53
CA TYR A 11 9.63 -6.66 12.35
C TYR A 11 9.99 -5.39 13.14
N GLU A 12 11.15 -5.39 13.82
CA GLU A 12 11.62 -4.21 14.56
C GLU A 12 11.90 -3.04 13.61
N ALA A 13 12.53 -3.28 12.46
CA ALA A 13 12.76 -2.24 11.46
C ALA A 13 11.45 -1.62 10.96
N LEU A 14 10.41 -2.42 10.72
CA LEU A 14 9.11 -1.91 10.29
C LEU A 14 8.39 -1.11 11.40
N LEU A 15 8.61 -1.44 12.68
CA LEU A 15 8.09 -0.64 13.79
C LEU A 15 8.79 0.71 13.90
N ASP A 16 10.12 0.74 13.72
CA ASP A 16 10.92 1.97 13.69
C ASP A 16 10.51 2.88 12.52
N ASP A 17 10.17 2.28 11.38
CA ASP A 17 9.62 2.97 10.19
C ASP A 17 8.14 3.39 10.35
N GLY A 18 7.53 3.13 11.52
CA GLY A 18 6.17 3.57 11.87
C GLY A 18 5.03 2.63 11.47
N ALA A 19 5.33 1.40 11.02
CA ALA A 19 4.29 0.40 10.77
C ALA A 19 3.64 -0.07 12.07
N SER A 20 2.36 -0.45 12.02
CA SER A 20 1.68 -1.06 13.16
C SER A 20 2.23 -2.46 13.45
N LYS A 21 2.17 -2.89 14.73
CA LYS A 21 2.64 -4.23 15.17
C LYS A 21 2.04 -5.38 14.35
N SER A 22 0.75 -5.28 14.01
CA SER A 22 0.07 -6.29 13.19
C SER A 22 0.59 -6.29 11.74
N LYS A 23 0.77 -5.12 11.13
CA LYS A 23 1.32 -4.97 9.76
C LYS A 23 2.77 -5.45 9.69
N ALA A 24 3.59 -5.05 10.65
CA ALA A 24 4.98 -5.46 10.75
C ALA A 24 5.09 -6.99 10.90
N ALA A 25 4.29 -7.61 11.78
CA ALA A 25 4.30 -9.06 11.96
C ALA A 25 3.88 -9.81 10.69
N ALA A 26 2.88 -9.29 9.96
CA ALA A 26 2.45 -9.88 8.70
C ALA A 26 3.54 -9.84 7.62
N ILE A 27 4.21 -8.69 7.46
CA ILE A 27 5.30 -8.52 6.48
C ILE A 27 6.51 -9.37 6.87
N ALA A 28 6.90 -9.37 8.14
CA ALA A 28 8.01 -10.20 8.65
C ALA A 28 7.78 -11.70 8.42
N ASN A 29 6.57 -12.19 8.71
CA ASN A 29 6.23 -13.60 8.49
C ASN A 29 6.16 -13.95 6.99
N ALA A 30 5.62 -13.05 6.16
CA ALA A 30 5.61 -13.23 4.71
C ALA A 30 7.02 -13.22 4.13
N ALA A 31 7.90 -12.33 4.61
CA ALA A 31 9.26 -12.18 4.13
C ALA A 31 10.14 -13.39 4.49
N ALA A 32 9.94 -13.97 5.68
CA ALA A 32 10.59 -15.21 6.07
C ALA A 32 10.16 -16.42 5.21
N ARG A 33 8.92 -16.41 4.69
CA ARG A 33 8.37 -17.52 3.90
C ARG A 33 8.67 -17.40 2.40
N ASP A 34 8.49 -16.20 1.85
CA ASP A 34 8.53 -15.95 0.40
C ASP A 34 9.80 -15.17 -0.02
N GLY A 35 10.62 -14.74 0.93
CA GLY A 35 11.81 -13.90 0.74
C GLY A 35 11.51 -12.39 0.80
N ARG A 36 12.38 -11.63 1.48
CA ARG A 36 12.28 -10.16 1.65
C ARG A 36 12.09 -9.42 0.31
N SER A 37 12.84 -9.81 -0.73
CA SER A 37 12.77 -9.20 -2.07
C SER A 37 11.41 -9.41 -2.75
N THR A 38 10.85 -10.63 -2.64
CA THR A 38 9.53 -10.95 -3.20
C THR A 38 8.42 -10.18 -2.50
N VAL A 39 8.49 -10.07 -1.17
CA VAL A 39 7.50 -9.35 -0.37
C VAL A 39 7.61 -7.85 -0.57
N GLY A 40 8.81 -7.29 -0.65
CA GLY A 40 9.02 -5.89 -1.01
C GLY A 40 8.47 -5.55 -2.40
N LYS A 41 8.73 -6.41 -3.40
CA LYS A 41 8.15 -6.26 -4.75
C LYS A 41 6.63 -6.37 -4.77
N ARG A 42 6.05 -7.25 -3.93
CA ARG A 42 4.60 -7.43 -3.81
C ARG A 42 3.94 -6.26 -3.07
N GLY A 43 4.56 -5.74 -2.03
CA GLY A 43 4.10 -4.57 -1.27
C GLY A 43 4.30 -3.24 -2.01
N GLY A 44 5.29 -3.16 -2.90
CA GLY A 44 5.50 -2.01 -3.80
C GLY A 44 4.65 -2.03 -5.07
N LYS A 45 3.89 -3.10 -5.31
CA LYS A 45 2.87 -3.19 -6.35
C LYS A 45 1.51 -2.78 -5.79
N SER A 46 1.40 -1.56 -5.29
CA SER A 46 0.13 -0.86 -5.50
C SER A 46 0.26 -0.34 -6.92
N ASP A 47 -0.60 -0.80 -7.85
CA ASP A 47 -0.62 -0.21 -9.19
C ASP A 47 -0.70 1.31 -9.01
N ALA A 48 0.31 2.01 -9.50
CA ALA A 48 0.38 3.44 -9.29
C ALA A 48 -0.85 4.03 -9.99
N TYR A 49 -1.57 4.93 -9.32
CA TYR A 49 -2.65 5.69 -9.98
C TYR A 49 -2.19 6.37 -11.28
N GLU A 50 -0.89 6.57 -11.45
CA GLU A 50 -0.25 7.02 -12.70
C GLU A 50 -0.50 6.09 -13.90
N ASP A 51 -0.58 4.78 -13.66
CA ASP A 51 -0.82 3.75 -14.68
C ASP A 51 -2.30 3.61 -15.04
N TRP A 52 -3.21 4.09 -14.18
CA TRP A 52 -4.65 4.00 -14.39
C TRP A 52 -5.10 5.02 -15.45
N THR A 53 -6.19 4.75 -16.14
CA THR A 53 -6.83 5.71 -17.05
C THR A 53 -7.57 6.81 -16.26
N LYS A 54 -7.87 7.93 -16.91
CA LYS A 54 -8.67 9.00 -16.28
C LYS A 54 -10.03 8.49 -15.80
N GLU A 55 -10.63 7.57 -16.57
CA GLU A 55 -11.95 6.99 -16.25
C GLU A 55 -11.87 6.13 -14.99
N GLU A 56 -10.88 5.24 -14.88
CA GLU A 56 -10.68 4.42 -13.68
C GLU A 56 -10.40 5.28 -12.44
N LEU A 57 -9.61 6.35 -12.59
CA LEU A 57 -9.34 7.30 -11.51
C LEU A 57 -10.60 8.08 -11.11
N TYR A 58 -11.43 8.45 -12.09
CA TYR A 58 -12.69 9.13 -11.84
C TYR A 58 -13.68 8.22 -11.10
N GLU A 59 -13.81 6.95 -11.52
CA GLU A 59 -14.66 5.97 -10.84
C GLU A 59 -14.18 5.76 -9.40
N ARG A 60 -12.88 5.60 -9.20
CA ARG A 60 -12.29 5.46 -7.86
C ARG A 60 -12.55 6.70 -6.99
N ALA A 61 -12.41 7.89 -7.56
CA ALA A 61 -12.70 9.15 -6.88
C ALA A 61 -14.20 9.29 -6.57
N GLN A 62 -15.08 8.72 -7.39
CA GLN A 62 -16.52 8.67 -7.14
C GLN A 62 -16.87 7.70 -6.00
N GLU A 63 -16.24 6.52 -5.94
CA GLU A 63 -16.42 5.57 -4.83
C GLU A 63 -16.02 6.15 -3.47
N LEU A 64 -15.01 7.03 -3.48
CA LEU A 64 -14.51 7.73 -2.30
C LEU A 64 -15.21 9.07 -2.06
N GLU A 65 -16.24 9.39 -2.85
CA GLU A 65 -17.04 10.61 -2.75
C GLU A 65 -16.22 11.92 -2.81
N ILE A 66 -15.12 11.93 -3.56
CA ILE A 66 -14.24 13.10 -3.72
C ILE A 66 -15.01 14.24 -4.41
N GLU A 67 -15.08 15.39 -3.73
CA GLU A 67 -15.71 16.60 -4.26
C GLU A 67 -14.87 17.21 -5.38
N GLY A 68 -15.53 17.79 -6.39
CA GLY A 68 -14.83 18.41 -7.53
C GLY A 68 -14.20 17.43 -8.54
N ARG A 69 -14.25 16.11 -8.30
CA ARG A 69 -13.74 15.04 -9.20
C ARG A 69 -14.13 15.19 -10.68
N SER A 70 -15.32 15.73 -10.97
CA SER A 70 -15.82 15.92 -12.33
C SER A 70 -15.10 17.04 -13.09
N ALA A 71 -14.51 18.00 -12.38
CA ALA A 71 -13.69 19.07 -12.97
C ALA A 71 -12.20 18.69 -13.03
N MET A 72 -11.77 17.66 -12.29
CA MET A 72 -10.38 17.26 -12.18
C MET A 72 -9.84 16.63 -13.48
N SER A 73 -8.60 16.98 -13.80
CA SER A 73 -7.75 16.29 -14.77
C SER A 73 -7.24 14.96 -14.21
N LYS A 74 -6.61 14.14 -15.06
CA LYS A 74 -6.02 12.86 -14.63
C LYS A 74 -5.04 13.07 -13.46
N GLY A 75 -4.21 14.11 -13.53
CA GLY A 75 -3.24 14.44 -12.48
C GLY A 75 -3.91 14.81 -11.17
N GLU A 76 -4.90 15.70 -11.22
CA GLU A 76 -5.65 16.11 -10.03
C GLU A 76 -6.43 14.95 -9.39
N LEU A 77 -6.97 14.02 -10.20
CA LEU A 77 -7.59 12.80 -9.67
C LEU A 77 -6.57 11.90 -8.97
N ILE A 78 -5.36 11.76 -9.52
CA ILE A 78 -4.28 10.98 -8.87
C ILE A 78 -3.89 11.61 -7.54
N GLU A 79 -3.73 12.93 -7.50
CA GLU A 79 -3.40 13.66 -6.28
C GLU A 79 -4.49 13.49 -5.23
N ALA A 80 -5.76 13.69 -5.61
CA ALA A 80 -6.89 13.54 -4.71
C ALA A 80 -7.08 12.10 -4.20
N LEU A 81 -6.63 11.08 -4.95
CA LEU A 81 -6.65 9.68 -4.53
C LEU A 81 -5.47 9.28 -3.64
N ARG A 82 -4.44 10.12 -3.54
CA ARG A 82 -3.22 9.88 -2.73
C ARG A 82 -3.25 10.57 -1.37
N ASP A 83 -4.11 11.57 -1.19
CA ASP A 83 -4.41 12.24 0.09
C ASP A 83 -5.32 11.36 0.96
#